data_AF-A0A356ZCV7-F1
#
_entry.id   AF-A0A356ZCV7-F1
#
_cell.length_a   1.000
_cell.length_b   1.000
_cell.length_c   1.000
_cell.angle_alpha   90.00
_cell.angle_beta   90.00
_cell.angle_gamma   90.00
#
_symmetry.space_group_name_H-M   'P 1'
#
loop_
_entity.id
_entity.type
_entity.pdbx_description
1 polymer ?
#
loop_
_entity_poly.entity_id
_entity_poly.type
_entity_poly.pdbx_seq_one_letter_code
_entity_poly.pdbx_strand_id
1 'polypeptide(L)'
;MSSANNKIIDASIIKDIGLAPAGHNKLTWVSQNMPVLNILREDFLKNQPLAGKTIVCCLHLEAKTGYLLQTLKAAGANVIGCASNPLSTQDDVVAALVDSGIIIYAVHGETPEQYHEFLNKALDWMPDAIIDDGADVISELHKNRPEQAQKIIGGCEETTTGIVRLRAMDRDQALVFPVMAVNDAYMKYLFD
;
A
#
# COMPACT_ATOMS: atom_id res chain seq x y z
N MET A 1 -25.63 -2.67 1.08
CA MET A 1 -24.25 -2.61 1.58
C MET A 1 -24.28 -2.79 3.10
N SER A 2 -23.33 -3.51 3.69
CA SER A 2 -23.25 -3.70 5.15
C SER A 2 -22.81 -2.42 5.86
N SER A 3 -23.10 -2.27 7.16
CA SER A 3 -22.66 -1.12 7.95
C SER A 3 -21.13 -0.98 8.01
N ALA A 4 -20.39 -2.07 7.84
CA ALA A 4 -18.94 -2.06 7.77
C ALA A 4 -18.41 -1.46 6.45
N ASN A 5 -19.05 -1.74 5.31
CA ASN A 5 -18.65 -1.16 4.02
C ASN A 5 -18.86 0.35 3.98
N ASN A 6 -19.94 0.86 4.58
CA ASN A 6 -20.16 2.31 4.64
C ASN A 6 -19.04 3.01 5.42
N LYS A 7 -18.55 2.42 6.52
CA LYS A 7 -17.41 2.98 7.28
C LYS A 7 -16.12 3.06 6.45
N ILE A 8 -15.86 2.07 5.59
CA ILE A 8 -14.66 2.09 4.74
C ILE A 8 -14.78 3.18 3.67
N ILE A 9 -15.97 3.30 3.05
CA ILE A 9 -16.24 4.34 2.06
C ILE A 9 -16.09 5.72 2.70
N ASP A 10 -16.72 5.95 3.86
CA ASP A 10 -16.66 7.22 4.58
C ASP A 10 -15.24 7.58 5.05
N ALA A 11 -14.40 6.57 5.32
CA ALA A 11 -13.01 6.76 5.73
C ALA A 11 -12.04 6.98 4.57
N SER A 12 -12.43 6.66 3.33
CA SER A 12 -11.57 6.71 2.15
C SER A 12 -11.71 8.04 1.41
N ILE A 13 -10.68 8.43 0.66
CA ILE A 13 -10.73 9.55 -0.28
C ILE A 13 -10.38 9.02 -1.66
N ILE A 14 -11.41 8.89 -2.49
CA ILE A 14 -11.32 8.45 -3.88
C ILE A 14 -12.21 9.35 -4.74
N LYS A 15 -12.04 9.27 -6.07
CA LYS A 15 -12.79 10.11 -7.00
C LYS A 15 -14.28 9.80 -7.05
N ASP A 16 -14.63 8.52 -7.23
CA ASP A 16 -16.03 8.09 -7.36
C ASP A 16 -16.15 6.57 -7.09
N ILE A 17 -16.94 6.19 -6.08
CA ILE A 17 -17.22 4.78 -5.76
C ILE A 17 -18.02 4.08 -6.86
N GLY A 18 -18.76 4.82 -7.69
CA GLY A 18 -19.50 4.30 -8.85
C GLY A 18 -18.62 3.64 -9.91
N LEU A 19 -17.30 3.86 -9.88
CA LEU A 19 -16.34 3.24 -10.79
C LEU A 19 -15.95 1.80 -10.38
N ALA A 20 -16.32 1.36 -9.18
CA ALA A 20 -15.95 0.05 -8.64
C ALA A 20 -16.25 -1.15 -9.56
N PRO A 21 -17.40 -1.23 -10.29
CA PRO A 21 -17.65 -2.34 -11.20
C PRO A 21 -16.60 -2.49 -12.30
N ALA A 22 -16.09 -1.38 -12.85
CA ALA A 22 -15.02 -1.41 -13.85
C ALA A 22 -13.68 -1.85 -13.25
N GLY A 23 -13.35 -1.38 -12.05
CA GLY A 23 -12.16 -1.81 -11.32
C GLY A 23 -12.18 -3.29 -10.95
N HIS A 24 -13.33 -3.82 -10.53
CA HIS A 24 -13.49 -5.26 -10.23
C HIS A 24 -13.21 -6.12 -11.45
N ASN A 25 -13.58 -5.68 -12.66
CA ASN A 25 -13.24 -6.39 -13.90
C ASN A 25 -11.71 -6.43 -14.12
N LYS A 26 -11.02 -5.31 -13.89
CA LYS A 26 -9.54 -5.24 -13.99
C LYS A 26 -8.85 -6.12 -12.94
N LEU A 27 -9.32 -6.09 -11.69
CA LEU A 27 -8.80 -6.92 -10.60
C LEU A 27 -9.04 -8.41 -10.87
N THR A 28 -10.21 -8.77 -11.42
CA THR A 28 -10.49 -10.15 -11.83
C THR A 28 -9.54 -10.60 -12.92
N TRP A 29 -9.35 -9.76 -13.96
CA TRP A 29 -8.45 -10.08 -15.06
C TRP A 29 -7.00 -10.28 -14.59
N VAL A 30 -6.49 -9.39 -13.72
CA VAL A 30 -5.11 -9.49 -13.26
C VAL A 30 -4.90 -10.70 -12.35
N SER A 31 -5.90 -11.09 -11.55
CA SER A 31 -5.81 -12.29 -10.70
C SER A 31 -5.58 -13.58 -11.49
N GLN A 32 -6.07 -13.64 -12.74
CA GLN A 32 -5.85 -14.79 -13.63
C GLN A 32 -4.40 -14.87 -14.14
N ASN A 33 -3.62 -13.80 -13.99
CA ASN A 33 -2.28 -13.64 -14.55
C ASN A 33 -1.19 -13.45 -13.47
N MET A 34 -1.51 -13.59 -12.18
CA MET A 34 -0.57 -13.46 -11.06
C MET A 34 -0.44 -14.75 -10.24
N PRO A 35 0.04 -15.86 -10.83
CA PRO A 35 0.02 -17.19 -10.20
C PRO A 35 0.77 -17.27 -8.87
N VAL A 36 1.86 -16.51 -8.70
CA VAL A 36 2.60 -16.47 -7.43
C VAL A 36 1.76 -15.86 -6.30
N LEU A 37 1.07 -14.74 -6.57
CA LEU A 37 0.15 -14.17 -5.58
C LEU A 37 -1.05 -15.08 -5.32
N ASN A 38 -1.53 -15.81 -6.32
CA ASN A 38 -2.63 -16.77 -6.13
C ASN A 38 -2.24 -17.86 -5.12
N ILE A 39 -1.04 -18.43 -5.25
CA ILE A 39 -0.53 -19.44 -4.30
C ILE A 39 -0.45 -18.86 -2.89
N LEU A 40 0.10 -17.64 -2.74
CA LEU A 40 0.18 -16.98 -1.43
C LEU A 40 -1.20 -16.69 -0.86
N ARG A 41 -2.12 -16.19 -1.70
CA ARG A 41 -3.50 -15.89 -1.31
C ARG A 41 -4.24 -17.13 -0.80
N GLU A 42 -4.09 -18.27 -1.47
CA GLU A 42 -4.69 -19.54 -1.04
C GLU A 42 -4.21 -19.98 0.35
N ASP A 43 -2.93 -19.77 0.66
CA ASP A 43 -2.36 -20.04 1.98
C ASP A 43 -2.84 -19.02 3.03
N PHE A 44 -2.80 -17.74 2.67
CA PHE A 44 -3.17 -16.62 3.53
C PHE A 44 -4.63 -16.65 3.96
N LEU A 45 -5.54 -17.11 3.09
CA LEU A 45 -6.95 -17.31 3.45
C LEU A 45 -7.15 -18.36 4.56
N LYS A 46 -6.21 -19.31 4.72
CA LYS A 46 -6.29 -20.35 5.75
C LYS A 46 -5.61 -19.91 7.05
N ASN A 47 -4.44 -19.29 6.93
CA ASN A 47 -3.55 -19.07 8.07
C ASN A 47 -3.60 -17.65 8.63
N GLN A 48 -4.06 -16.67 7.83
CA GLN A 48 -4.14 -15.25 8.18
C GLN A 48 -2.92 -14.73 8.99
N PRO A 49 -1.70 -14.84 8.46
CA PRO A 49 -0.48 -14.55 9.22
C PRO A 49 -0.33 -13.07 9.62
N LEU A 50 -1.11 -12.17 9.01
CA LEU A 50 -1.12 -10.74 9.30
C LEU A 50 -2.37 -10.32 10.09
N ALA A 51 -3.09 -11.27 10.70
CA ALA A 51 -4.27 -10.98 11.49
C ALA A 51 -3.99 -9.92 12.58
N GLY A 52 -4.79 -8.84 12.56
CA GLY A 52 -4.68 -7.74 13.52
C GLY A 52 -3.52 -6.78 13.27
N LYS A 53 -2.77 -6.95 12.17
CA LYS A 53 -1.72 -6.02 11.74
C LYS A 53 -2.25 -4.98 10.79
N THR A 54 -1.84 -3.74 10.98
CA THR A 54 -2.12 -2.63 10.07
C THR A 54 -0.95 -2.45 9.11
N ILE A 55 -1.21 -2.49 7.81
CA ILE A 55 -0.21 -2.35 6.76
C ILE A 55 -0.55 -1.14 5.90
N VAL A 56 0.33 -0.16 5.87
CA VAL A 56 0.24 0.98 4.94
C VAL A 56 1.03 0.66 3.68
N CYS A 57 0.39 0.82 2.53
CA CYS A 57 0.99 0.61 1.21
C CYS A 57 0.99 1.95 0.45
N CYS A 58 2.17 2.42 0.08
CA CYS A 58 2.38 3.59 -0.77
C CYS A 58 3.03 3.11 -2.07
N LEU A 59 2.22 2.98 -3.12
CA LEU A 59 2.57 2.29 -4.36
C LEU A 59 1.85 2.92 -5.55
N HIS A 60 2.23 2.57 -6.77
CA HIS A 60 1.41 2.84 -7.95
C HIS A 60 0.07 2.09 -7.85
N LEU A 61 -1.05 2.82 -7.67
CA LEU A 61 -2.37 2.21 -7.44
C LEU A 61 -3.06 1.82 -8.74
N GLU A 62 -2.55 0.74 -9.34
CA GLU A 62 -3.10 0.06 -10.51
C GLU A 62 -3.59 -1.36 -10.19
N ALA A 63 -4.13 -2.08 -11.19
CA ALA A 63 -4.76 -3.39 -10.97
C ALA A 63 -3.83 -4.42 -10.29
N LYS A 64 -2.56 -4.48 -10.70
CA LYS A 64 -1.54 -5.40 -10.13
C LYS A 64 -1.34 -5.16 -8.64
N THR A 65 -1.11 -3.91 -8.27
CA THR A 65 -1.02 -3.45 -6.88
C THR A 65 -2.32 -3.68 -6.12
N GLY A 66 -3.47 -3.41 -6.75
CA GLY A 66 -4.77 -3.69 -6.14
C GLY A 66 -4.93 -5.17 -5.77
N TYR A 67 -4.44 -6.09 -6.60
CA TYR A 67 -4.47 -7.52 -6.30
C TYR A 67 -3.48 -7.92 -5.19
N LEU A 68 -2.32 -7.27 -5.10
CA LEU A 68 -1.42 -7.37 -3.95
C LEU A 68 -2.13 -6.93 -2.65
N LEU A 69 -2.78 -5.77 -2.64
CA LEU A 69 -3.51 -5.25 -1.48
C LEU A 69 -4.66 -6.18 -1.06
N GLN A 70 -5.40 -6.74 -2.02
CA GLN A 70 -6.42 -7.77 -1.74
C GLN A 70 -5.81 -9.03 -1.14
N THR A 71 -4.59 -9.40 -1.54
CA THR A 71 -3.87 -10.57 -1.02
C THR A 71 -3.37 -10.34 0.41
N LEU A 72 -2.88 -9.15 0.74
CA LEU A 72 -2.56 -8.75 2.11
C LEU A 72 -3.80 -8.74 3.01
N LYS A 73 -4.94 -8.24 2.50
CA LYS A 73 -6.22 -8.31 3.22
C LYS A 73 -6.64 -9.76 3.48
N ALA A 74 -6.45 -10.66 2.51
CA ALA A 74 -6.72 -12.08 2.69
C ALA A 74 -5.83 -12.72 3.76
N ALA A 75 -4.61 -12.18 3.96
CA ALA A 75 -3.72 -12.55 5.07
C ALA A 75 -4.18 -12.04 6.45
N GLY A 76 -5.33 -11.37 6.54
CA GLY A 76 -5.89 -10.85 7.79
C GLY A 76 -5.44 -9.43 8.16
N ALA A 77 -4.67 -8.76 7.29
CA ALA A 77 -4.21 -7.40 7.54
C ALA A 77 -5.34 -6.36 7.40
N ASN A 78 -5.27 -5.31 8.22
CA ASN A 78 -5.94 -4.05 7.97
C ASN A 78 -5.09 -3.25 6.96
N VAL A 79 -5.51 -3.24 5.71
CA VAL A 79 -4.73 -2.64 4.60
C VAL A 79 -5.22 -1.22 4.32
N ILE A 80 -4.28 -0.29 4.27
CA ILE A 80 -4.49 1.12 3.91
C ILE A 80 -3.59 1.45 2.73
N GLY A 81 -4.15 2.03 1.66
CA GLY A 81 -3.40 2.40 0.47
C GLY A 81 -3.35 3.91 0.24
N CYS A 82 -2.21 4.39 -0.24
CA CYS A 82 -2.02 5.72 -0.83
C CYS A 82 -1.12 5.61 -2.07
N ALA A 83 -1.14 6.62 -2.93
CA ALA A 83 -0.35 6.59 -4.15
C ALA A 83 1.11 6.97 -3.87
N SER A 84 2.07 6.35 -4.58
CA SER A 84 3.48 6.79 -4.64
C SER A 84 3.71 7.85 -5.73
N ASN A 85 2.73 8.05 -6.62
CA ASN A 85 2.82 9.02 -7.69
C ASN A 85 1.43 9.55 -8.09
N PRO A 86 1.25 10.88 -8.17
CA PRO A 86 -0.02 11.52 -8.51
C PRO A 86 -0.70 11.03 -9.80
N LEU A 87 0.08 10.64 -10.81
CA LEU A 87 -0.45 10.26 -12.12
C LEU A 87 -0.67 8.75 -12.28
N SER A 88 -0.27 7.95 -11.29
CA SER A 88 -0.29 6.49 -11.40
C SER A 88 -1.61 5.85 -10.96
N THR A 89 -2.40 6.55 -10.16
CA THR A 89 -3.68 6.07 -9.64
C THR A 89 -4.64 5.76 -10.79
N GLN A 90 -5.22 4.57 -10.79
CA GLN A 90 -6.37 4.22 -11.62
C GLN A 90 -7.65 4.34 -10.78
N ASP A 91 -8.44 5.38 -11.01
CA ASP A 91 -9.61 5.74 -10.20
C ASP A 91 -10.63 4.58 -10.06
N ASP A 92 -10.80 3.78 -11.11
CA ASP A 92 -11.69 2.63 -11.09
C ASP A 92 -11.16 1.48 -10.24
N VAL A 93 -9.86 1.21 -10.28
CA VAL A 93 -9.21 0.21 -9.43
C VAL A 93 -9.32 0.59 -7.96
N VAL A 94 -9.00 1.84 -7.59
CA VAL A 94 -9.11 2.26 -6.18
C VAL A 94 -10.54 2.24 -5.68
N ALA A 95 -11.53 2.58 -6.53
CA ALA A 95 -12.94 2.42 -6.18
C ALA A 95 -13.30 0.96 -5.89
N ALA A 96 -12.80 0.01 -6.67
CA ALA A 96 -13.02 -1.42 -6.43
C ALA A 96 -12.31 -1.93 -5.16
N LEU A 97 -11.15 -1.37 -4.80
CA LEU A 97 -10.48 -1.68 -3.53
C LEU A 97 -11.29 -1.19 -2.33
N VAL A 98 -11.83 0.03 -2.40
CA VAL A 98 -12.73 0.58 -1.38
C VAL A 98 -13.99 -0.27 -1.23
N ASP A 99 -14.63 -0.64 -2.34
CA ASP A 99 -15.79 -1.54 -2.32
C ASP A 99 -15.45 -2.94 -1.75
N SER A 100 -14.21 -3.41 -1.96
CA SER A 100 -13.65 -4.63 -1.36
C SER A 100 -13.27 -4.48 0.12
N GLY A 101 -13.51 -3.32 0.73
CA GLY A 101 -13.25 -3.06 2.14
C GLY A 101 -11.81 -2.69 2.47
N ILE A 102 -11.05 -2.13 1.53
CA ILE A 102 -9.68 -1.61 1.74
C ILE A 102 -9.76 -0.09 1.77
N ILE A 103 -9.13 0.56 2.76
CA ILE A 103 -9.16 2.02 2.87
C ILE A 103 -8.14 2.58 1.88
N ILE A 104 -8.55 3.54 1.05
CA ILE A 104 -7.68 4.18 0.06
C ILE A 104 -7.74 5.70 0.19
N TYR A 105 -6.57 6.34 0.12
CA TYR A 105 -6.38 7.78 0.00
C TYR A 105 -5.62 8.07 -1.29
N ALA A 106 -6.33 8.23 -2.40
CA ALA A 106 -5.73 8.54 -3.69
C ALA A 106 -6.78 8.97 -4.71
N VAL A 107 -6.41 9.93 -5.56
CA VAL A 107 -7.14 10.27 -6.78
C VAL A 107 -6.16 10.45 -7.93
N HIS A 108 -6.56 10.10 -9.15
CA HIS A 108 -5.73 10.38 -10.31
C HIS A 108 -5.53 11.89 -10.50
N GLY A 109 -4.28 12.32 -10.61
CA GLY A 109 -3.91 13.72 -10.79
C GLY A 109 -4.01 14.55 -9.51
N GLU A 110 -3.75 13.96 -8.34
CA GLU A 110 -3.74 14.69 -7.07
C GLU A 110 -2.71 15.82 -7.06
N THR A 111 -3.04 16.93 -6.39
CA THR A 111 -2.09 18.03 -6.21
C THR A 111 -0.99 17.63 -5.21
N PRO A 112 0.16 18.32 -5.19
CA PRO A 112 1.19 18.06 -4.19
C PRO A 112 0.69 18.15 -2.74
N GLU A 113 -0.27 19.04 -2.47
CA GLU A 113 -0.90 19.19 -1.16
C GLU A 113 -1.75 17.97 -0.81
N GLN A 114 -2.53 17.47 -1.78
CA GLN A 114 -3.34 16.26 -1.61
C GLN A 114 -2.46 15.02 -1.41
N TYR A 115 -1.39 14.88 -2.19
CA TYR A 115 -0.40 13.81 -2.03
C TYR A 115 0.09 13.75 -0.58
N HIS A 116 0.59 14.87 -0.06
CA HIS A 116 1.07 14.95 1.32
C HIS A 116 -0.03 14.70 2.37
N GLU A 117 -1.24 15.20 2.13
CA GLU A 117 -2.41 14.92 2.98
C GLU A 117 -2.71 13.42 3.03
N PHE A 118 -2.68 12.74 1.90
CA PHE A 118 -3.00 11.31 1.79
C PHE A 118 -1.95 10.43 2.46
N LEU A 119 -0.65 10.76 2.34
CA LEU A 119 0.40 10.07 3.10
C LEU A 119 0.13 10.18 4.61
N ASN A 120 -0.22 11.37 5.08
CA ASN A 120 -0.51 11.62 6.49
C ASN A 120 -1.77 10.91 6.98
N LYS A 121 -2.85 10.88 6.17
CA LYS A 121 -4.06 10.11 6.49
C LYS A 121 -3.79 8.62 6.55
N ALA A 122 -2.95 8.09 5.67
CA ALA A 122 -2.53 6.69 5.74
C ALA A 122 -1.77 6.41 7.04
N LEU A 123 -0.87 7.31 7.45
CA LEU A 123 -0.13 7.22 8.71
C LEU A 123 -0.99 7.36 9.96
N ASP A 124 -2.13 8.06 9.90
CA ASP A 124 -3.05 8.20 11.04
C ASP A 124 -3.68 6.86 11.47
N TRP A 125 -3.61 5.83 10.63
CA TRP A 125 -4.02 4.46 10.97
C TRP A 125 -3.02 3.69 11.84
N MET A 126 -1.91 4.31 12.23
CA MET A 126 -0.89 3.71 13.09
C MET A 126 -0.41 2.34 12.56
N PRO A 127 0.20 2.29 11.35
CA PRO A 127 0.70 1.05 10.77
C PRO A 127 1.65 0.30 11.71
N ASP A 128 1.57 -1.03 11.67
CA ASP A 128 2.62 -1.91 12.19
C ASP A 128 3.78 -1.99 11.18
N ALA A 129 3.48 -2.09 9.88
CA ALA A 129 4.48 -2.22 8.82
C ALA A 129 4.10 -1.41 7.56
N ILE A 130 5.09 -1.17 6.71
CA ILE A 130 4.99 -0.29 5.53
C ILE A 130 5.48 -1.02 4.29
N ILE A 131 4.78 -0.87 3.17
CA ILE A 131 5.26 -1.23 1.84
C ILE A 131 5.33 0.07 1.05
N ASP A 132 6.52 0.49 0.65
CA ASP A 132 6.79 1.81 0.06
C ASP A 132 7.47 1.65 -1.31
N ASP A 133 7.20 2.64 -2.16
CA ASP A 133 7.74 2.80 -3.51
C ASP A 133 8.21 4.25 -3.61
N GLY A 134 9.52 4.42 -3.48
CA GLY A 134 10.19 5.73 -3.47
C GLY A 134 10.59 6.23 -2.08
N ALA A 135 10.23 5.52 -1.01
CA ALA A 135 10.52 5.80 0.40
C ALA A 135 9.86 7.08 0.97
N ASP A 136 8.77 7.56 0.38
CA ASP A 136 8.15 8.82 0.80
C ASP A 136 7.37 8.68 2.12
N VAL A 137 6.62 7.60 2.33
CA VAL A 137 5.95 7.35 3.62
C VAL A 137 6.97 7.13 4.71
N ILE A 138 8.01 6.34 4.44
CA ILE A 138 9.08 6.10 5.41
C ILE A 138 9.79 7.41 5.76
N SER A 139 10.08 8.26 4.76
CA SER A 139 10.72 9.56 5.00
C SER A 139 9.82 10.50 5.80
N GLU A 140 8.53 10.55 5.51
CA GLU A 140 7.53 11.36 6.22
C GLU A 140 7.46 10.96 7.70
N LEU A 141 7.47 9.65 7.98
CA LEU A 141 7.54 9.11 9.34
C LEU A 141 8.77 9.58 10.10
N HIS A 142 9.97 9.44 9.51
CA HIS A 142 11.22 9.81 10.19
C HIS A 142 11.32 11.31 10.43
N LYS A 143 10.82 12.12 9.49
CA LYS A 143 10.92 13.58 9.55
C LYS A 143 9.90 14.20 10.48
N ASN A 144 8.64 13.80 10.35
CA ASN A 144 7.51 14.50 10.96
C ASN A 144 6.81 13.69 12.05
N ARG A 145 7.06 12.38 12.15
CA ARG A 145 6.40 11.49 13.14
C ARG A 145 7.38 10.52 13.83
N PRO A 146 8.50 11.00 14.41
CA PRO A 146 9.56 10.13 14.91
C PRO A 146 9.13 9.17 16.02
N GLU A 147 8.21 9.57 16.90
CA GLU A 147 7.65 8.69 17.95
C GLU A 147 6.82 7.54 17.36
N GLN A 148 6.16 7.77 16.22
CA GLN A 148 5.44 6.75 15.49
C GLN A 148 6.41 5.81 14.77
N ALA A 149 7.47 6.35 14.17
CA ALA A 149 8.50 5.57 13.47
C ALA A 149 9.12 4.48 14.37
N GLN A 150 9.31 4.78 15.67
CA GLN A 150 9.83 3.80 16.65
C GLN A 150 8.90 2.60 16.91
N LYS A 151 7.63 2.67 16.50
CA LYS A 151 6.63 1.60 16.69
C LYS A 151 6.50 0.69 15.46
N ILE A 152 7.13 1.05 14.35
CA ILE A 152 7.09 0.27 13.10
C ILE A 152 7.96 -0.99 13.28
N ILE A 153 7.40 -2.16 12.96
CA ILE A 153 8.12 -3.44 13.06
C ILE A 153 9.10 -3.64 11.89
N GLY A 154 8.81 -3.01 10.75
CA GLY A 154 9.66 -3.01 9.58
C GLY A 154 8.96 -2.45 8.34
N GLY A 155 9.72 -2.29 7.27
CA GLY A 155 9.21 -1.86 5.97
C GLY A 155 9.74 -2.69 4.80
N CYS A 156 9.16 -2.49 3.63
CA CYS A 156 9.66 -2.93 2.34
C CYS A 156 9.82 -1.71 1.44
N GLU A 157 10.90 -1.66 0.66
CA GLU A 157 11.10 -0.65 -0.38
C GLU A 157 11.32 -1.30 -1.74
N GLU A 158 10.50 -0.87 -2.71
CA GLU A 158 10.46 -1.46 -4.04
C GLU A 158 11.48 -0.86 -5.01
N THR A 159 11.87 0.41 -4.85
CA THR A 159 12.65 1.12 -5.87
C THR A 159 14.12 1.26 -5.55
N THR A 160 14.93 1.32 -6.61
CA THR A 160 16.34 1.70 -6.52
C THR A 160 16.52 3.06 -5.81
N THR A 161 15.68 4.05 -6.16
CA THR A 161 15.76 5.41 -5.59
C THR A 161 15.47 5.42 -4.10
N GLY A 162 14.39 4.76 -3.66
CA GLY A 162 14.07 4.61 -2.25
C GLY A 162 15.16 3.87 -1.49
N ILE A 163 15.69 2.77 -2.02
CA ILE A 163 16.78 2.03 -1.37
C ILE A 163 18.04 2.88 -1.20
N VAL A 164 18.40 3.70 -2.19
CA VAL A 164 19.56 4.60 -2.06
C VAL A 164 19.35 5.60 -0.92
N ARG A 165 18.14 6.17 -0.79
CA ARG A 165 17.77 7.06 0.32
C ARG A 165 17.89 6.34 1.67
N LEU A 166 17.31 5.14 1.78
CA LEU A 166 17.29 4.36 3.01
C LEU A 166 18.67 3.85 3.41
N ARG A 167 19.52 3.46 2.46
CA ARG A 167 20.93 3.12 2.72
C ARG A 167 21.75 4.33 3.18
N ALA A 168 21.44 5.53 2.71
CA ALA A 168 22.07 6.73 3.25
C ALA A 168 21.65 6.95 4.71
N MET A 169 20.36 6.86 5.02
CA MET A 169 19.85 6.96 6.38
C MET A 169 20.43 5.89 7.32
N ASP A 170 20.57 4.65 6.86
CA ASP A 170 21.17 3.56 7.63
C ASP A 170 22.65 3.81 7.94
N ARG A 171 23.44 4.27 6.94
CA ARG A 171 24.84 4.69 7.15
C ARG A 171 24.98 5.82 8.16
N ASP A 172 24.01 6.73 8.17
CA ASP A 172 23.96 7.85 9.11
C ASP A 172 23.32 7.47 10.47
N GLN A 173 22.98 6.20 10.67
CA GLN A 173 22.29 5.67 11.87
C GLN A 173 20.94 6.36 12.16
N ALA A 174 20.31 6.92 11.14
CA ALA A 174 19.04 7.63 11.22
C ALA A 174 17.82 6.74 10.95
N LEU A 175 18.00 5.57 10.32
CA LEU A 175 16.92 4.62 10.04
C LEU A 175 16.54 3.86 11.32
N VAL A 176 15.32 4.05 11.83
CA VAL A 176 14.93 3.56 13.16
C VAL A 176 14.21 2.20 13.18
N PHE A 177 13.94 1.62 12.01
CA PHE A 177 13.35 0.30 11.86
C PHE A 177 13.90 -0.43 10.62
N PRO A 178 13.93 -1.78 10.60
CA PRO A 178 14.49 -2.51 9.48
C PRO A 178 13.66 -2.37 8.20
N VAL A 179 14.32 -2.22 7.05
CA VAL A 179 13.66 -2.19 5.74
C VAL A 179 14.23 -3.26 4.81
N MET A 180 13.36 -4.07 4.21
CA MET A 180 13.71 -5.04 3.19
C MET A 180 13.77 -4.36 1.82
N ALA A 181 14.94 -4.42 1.18
CA ALA A 181 15.17 -3.95 -0.18
C ALA A 181 14.59 -4.95 -1.19
N VAL A 182 13.29 -4.88 -1.47
CA VAL A 182 12.60 -5.81 -2.37
C VAL A 182 13.13 -5.70 -3.80
N ASN A 183 13.58 -4.50 -4.21
CA ASN A 183 14.22 -4.27 -5.49
C ASN A 183 15.41 -5.21 -5.77
N ASP A 184 16.14 -5.61 -4.72
CA ASP A 184 17.37 -6.39 -4.84
C ASP A 184 17.10 -7.90 -4.97
N ALA A 185 15.84 -8.34 -4.82
CA ALA A 185 15.46 -9.70 -5.12
C ALA A 185 15.66 -9.95 -6.63
N TYR A 186 16.34 -11.03 -7.01
CA TYR A 186 16.64 -11.32 -8.43
C TYR A 186 15.40 -11.40 -9.32
N MET A 187 14.28 -11.86 -8.78
CA MET A 187 13.01 -11.91 -9.52
C MET A 187 12.37 -10.52 -9.72
N LYS A 188 12.78 -9.50 -8.96
CA LYS A 188 12.50 -8.10 -9.26
C LYS A 188 13.58 -7.60 -10.21
N TYR A 189 14.81 -7.46 -9.73
CA TYR A 189 15.91 -6.75 -10.40
C TYR A 189 16.15 -7.14 -11.88
N LEU A 190 15.90 -8.39 -12.24
CA LEU A 190 16.15 -8.91 -13.59
C LEU A 190 14.93 -8.87 -14.52
N PHE A 191 13.74 -8.53 -14.02
CA PHE A 191 12.48 -8.69 -14.77
C PHE A 191 11.64 -7.42 -14.83
N ASP A 192 11.54 -6.69 -13.72
CA ASP A 192 10.76 -5.48 -13.56
C ASP A 192 11.64 -4.24 -13.74
#